data_AF-A0A923KS65-F1
#
_entry.id   AF-A0A923KS65-F1
#
_cell.length_a   1.000
_cell.length_b   1.000
_cell.length_c   1.000
_cell.angle_alpha   90.00
_cell.angle_beta   90.00
_cell.angle_gamma   90.00
#
_symmetry.space_group_name_H-M   'P 1'
#
loop_
_entity.id
_entity.type
_entity.pdbx_description
1 polymer ?
#
loop_
_entity_poly.entity_id
_entity_poly.type
_entity_poly.pdbx_seq_one_letter_code
_entity_poly.pdbx_strand_id
1 'polypeptide(L)'
;MIGKADISENLAFDTKGLDALRQSAHNNSPEALKAAATQFEALFVNMLMKSMRQAGSQDGMFDSEQSRMYTSMLDQQLSQKMASRGLGLADAMVRQMSNNAMSQVVQSEVQSPPALGGMAGIDQYLQQQKQSIRAAKLVENTQPIVSNSGLKHVQEFTQRLGAEAQAASAETGIPAKFMLGQAALESGWGKREIKALDGTSSHNVFGIKATASWKGRTVEAITTEYINGVPQQRVEKFRAYDSYSDAFKDYARLISNNPRYQNVMESAGDPTRFAQALQKAGYATDPHYAQKLNSIIRHSFGAS
;
A
#
# COMPACT_ATOMS: atom_id res chain seq x y z
N MET A 1 35.40 29.52 -15.71
CA MET A 1 34.62 28.49 -16.42
C MET A 1 34.51 27.29 -15.49
N ILE A 2 33.34 27.04 -14.90
CA ILE A 2 33.11 25.92 -13.98
C ILE A 2 32.33 24.85 -14.73
N GLY A 3 32.90 23.65 -14.79
CA GLY A 3 32.39 22.51 -15.56
C GLY A 3 31.04 22.02 -15.06
N LYS A 4 30.17 21.67 -16.01
CA LYS A 4 28.91 20.96 -15.76
C LYS A 4 29.22 19.61 -15.12
N ALA A 5 28.66 19.35 -13.95
CA ALA A 5 28.72 18.02 -13.34
C ALA A 5 27.79 17.08 -14.12
N ASP A 6 28.36 16.09 -14.80
CA ASP A 6 27.62 14.98 -15.42
C ASP A 6 27.06 14.07 -14.32
N ILE A 7 25.75 14.18 -14.10
CA ILE A 7 24.97 13.44 -13.07
C ILE A 7 24.47 12.09 -13.62
N SER A 8 24.87 11.75 -14.85
CA SER A 8 24.31 10.64 -15.62
C SER A 8 25.00 9.29 -15.34
N GLU A 9 26.18 9.28 -14.72
CA GLU A 9 27.02 8.07 -14.64
C GLU A 9 27.14 7.45 -13.24
N ASN A 10 26.69 8.11 -12.16
CA ASN A 10 26.83 7.57 -10.81
C ASN A 10 25.52 7.09 -10.19
N LEU A 11 25.37 5.76 -10.28
CA LEU A 11 24.67 4.82 -9.39
C LEU A 11 23.13 4.78 -9.39
N ALA A 12 22.64 3.66 -9.91
CA ALA A 12 21.27 3.14 -9.77
C ALA A 12 20.94 2.51 -8.40
N PHE A 13 21.81 2.62 -7.39
CA PHE A 13 21.59 1.99 -6.07
C PHE A 13 22.17 2.78 -4.88
N ASP A 14 22.60 4.03 -5.08
CA ASP A 14 23.13 4.82 -3.98
C ASP A 14 21.99 5.55 -3.25
N THR A 15 21.79 5.22 -1.98
CA THR A 15 20.85 5.90 -1.09
C THR A 15 21.17 7.39 -0.97
N LYS A 16 22.44 7.78 -1.20
CA LYS A 16 22.87 9.19 -1.24
C LYS A 16 22.42 9.92 -2.51
N GLY A 17 22.32 9.21 -3.64
CA GLY A 17 21.77 9.76 -4.88
C GLY A 17 20.27 10.06 -4.75
N LEU A 18 19.55 9.21 -4.02
CA LEU A 18 18.13 9.37 -3.74
C LEU A 18 17.84 10.58 -2.84
N ASP A 19 18.68 10.81 -1.82
CA ASP A 19 18.56 11.98 -0.93
C ASP A 19 18.91 13.29 -1.66
N ALA A 20 19.94 13.29 -2.53
CA ALA A 20 20.24 14.44 -3.38
C ALA A 20 19.12 14.73 -4.40
N LEU A 21 18.46 13.68 -4.93
CA LEU A 21 17.31 13.80 -5.82
C LEU A 21 16.05 14.28 -5.09
N ARG A 22 15.85 13.85 -3.84
CA ARG A 22 14.74 14.29 -2.98
C ARG A 22 14.92 15.75 -2.54
N GLN A 23 16.15 16.17 -2.26
CA GLN A 23 16.50 17.55 -1.92
C GLN A 23 16.31 18.49 -3.13
N SER A 24 16.66 18.04 -4.34
CA SER A 24 16.50 18.83 -5.58
C SER A 24 15.05 18.86 -6.09
N ALA A 25 14.28 17.78 -5.92
CA ALA A 25 12.83 17.76 -6.18
C ALA A 25 12.06 18.74 -5.27
N HIS A 26 12.56 19.03 -4.07
CA HIS A 26 11.93 20.02 -3.19
C HIS A 26 12.05 21.46 -3.71
N ASN A 27 13.03 21.73 -4.58
CA ASN A 27 13.31 23.06 -5.12
C ASN A 27 12.59 23.35 -6.46
N ASN A 28 11.66 22.49 -6.90
CA ASN A 28 10.89 22.63 -8.14
C ASN A 28 11.75 22.90 -9.40
N SER A 29 13.02 22.47 -9.41
CA SER A 29 13.86 22.68 -10.59
C SER A 29 13.38 21.75 -11.73
N PRO A 30 13.08 22.29 -12.92
CA PRO A 30 12.59 21.50 -14.05
C PRO A 30 13.55 20.37 -14.45
N GLU A 31 14.87 20.54 -14.23
CA GLU A 31 15.85 19.49 -14.50
C GLU A 31 15.78 18.32 -13.51
N ALA A 32 15.49 18.56 -12.22
CA ALA A 32 15.37 17.49 -11.22
C ALA A 32 14.11 16.66 -11.43
N LEU A 33 13.01 17.30 -11.82
CA LEU A 33 11.77 16.61 -12.20
C LEU A 33 11.98 15.73 -13.44
N LYS A 34 12.72 16.23 -14.44
CA LYS A 34 13.08 15.44 -15.62
C LYS A 34 13.95 14.24 -15.25
N ALA A 35 14.96 14.43 -14.41
CA ALA A 35 15.82 13.34 -13.94
C ALA A 35 15.05 12.29 -13.12
N ALA A 36 14.13 12.70 -12.24
CA ALA A 36 13.31 11.74 -11.50
C ALA A 36 12.33 10.98 -12.40
N ALA A 37 11.74 11.65 -13.40
CA ALA A 37 10.80 11.04 -14.33
C ALA A 37 11.48 10.05 -15.29
N THR A 38 12.71 10.31 -15.75
CA THR A 38 13.48 9.33 -16.55
C THR A 38 13.86 8.10 -15.74
N GLN A 39 14.20 8.26 -14.46
CA GLN A 39 14.47 7.13 -13.57
C GLN A 39 13.20 6.29 -13.33
N PHE A 40 12.03 6.92 -13.20
CA PHE A 40 10.76 6.21 -13.11
C PHE A 40 10.41 5.46 -14.41
N GLU A 41 10.63 6.07 -15.58
CA GLU A 41 10.43 5.42 -16.88
C GLU A 41 11.32 4.18 -17.02
N ALA A 42 12.59 4.23 -16.58
CA ALA A 42 13.50 3.10 -16.61
C ALA A 42 13.02 1.92 -15.73
N LEU A 43 12.51 2.22 -14.52
CA LEU A 43 11.93 1.21 -13.64
C LEU A 43 10.66 0.58 -14.24
N PHE A 44 9.83 1.39 -14.88
CA PHE A 44 8.61 0.93 -15.53
C PHE A 44 8.91 0.02 -16.73
N VAL A 45 9.86 0.39 -17.59
CA VAL A 45 10.29 -0.45 -18.73
C VAL A 45 10.87 -1.78 -18.25
N ASN A 46 11.64 -1.78 -17.15
CA ASN A 46 12.14 -3.01 -16.55
C ASN A 46 11.00 -3.93 -16.06
N MET A 47 10.00 -3.36 -15.39
CA MET A 47 8.81 -4.10 -14.95
C MET A 47 7.98 -4.63 -16.13
N LEU A 48 7.85 -3.87 -17.21
CA LEU A 48 7.17 -4.30 -18.43
C LEU A 48 7.89 -5.49 -19.08
N MET A 49 9.21 -5.39 -19.30
CA MET A 49 10.00 -6.49 -19.87
C MET A 49 9.93 -7.76 -19.00
N LYS A 50 9.97 -7.60 -17.68
CA LYS A 50 9.80 -8.70 -16.73
C LYS A 50 8.40 -9.32 -16.80
N SER A 51 7.36 -8.50 -16.95
CA SER A 51 5.97 -8.98 -17.07
C SER A 51 5.72 -9.70 -18.40
N MET A 52 6.28 -9.22 -19.51
CA MET A 52 6.22 -9.91 -20.81
C MET A 52 6.91 -11.26 -20.77
N ARG A 53 8.04 -11.38 -20.05
CA ARG A 53 8.75 -12.64 -19.85
C ARG A 53 7.95 -13.63 -18.99
N GLN A 54 7.25 -13.15 -17.97
CA GLN A 54 6.37 -14.00 -17.16
C GLN A 54 5.11 -14.43 -17.92
N ALA A 55 4.69 -13.65 -18.92
CA ALA A 55 3.54 -13.93 -19.78
C ALA A 55 3.90 -14.83 -21.00
N GLY A 56 5.17 -14.87 -21.42
CA GLY A 56 5.67 -15.85 -22.38
C GLY A 56 5.78 -17.23 -21.73
N SER A 57 5.14 -18.24 -22.32
CA SER A 57 5.06 -19.61 -21.81
C SER A 57 6.41 -20.15 -21.31
N GLN A 58 6.51 -20.46 -20.02
CA GLN A 58 7.64 -21.17 -19.39
C GLN A 58 7.62 -22.69 -19.68
N ASP A 59 7.22 -23.09 -20.89
CA ASP A 59 7.21 -24.50 -21.30
C ASP A 59 8.28 -24.74 -22.35
N GLY A 60 9.48 -25.01 -21.87
CA GLY A 60 10.58 -25.51 -22.66
C GLY A 60 11.55 -26.24 -21.75
N MET A 61 11.60 -27.56 -21.86
CA MET A 61 12.48 -28.49 -21.11
C MET A 61 14.00 -28.23 -21.31
N PHE A 62 14.36 -27.12 -21.94
CA PHE A 62 15.71 -26.66 -22.27
C PHE A 62 16.07 -25.30 -21.61
N ASP A 63 15.22 -24.71 -20.77
CA ASP A 63 15.53 -23.44 -20.08
C ASP A 63 16.41 -23.67 -18.83
N SER A 64 17.72 -23.77 -19.04
CA SER A 64 18.71 -23.91 -17.98
C SER A 64 18.93 -22.59 -17.22
N GLU A 65 19.39 -22.67 -15.97
CA GLU A 65 19.71 -21.49 -15.15
C GLU A 65 20.75 -20.56 -15.82
N GLN A 66 21.67 -21.13 -16.60
CA GLN A 66 22.63 -20.39 -17.43
C GLN A 66 21.96 -19.50 -18.49
N SER A 67 20.91 -20.01 -19.16
CA SER A 67 20.14 -19.25 -20.17
C SER A 67 19.45 -18.05 -19.54
N ARG A 68 18.87 -18.23 -18.34
CA ARG A 68 18.23 -17.15 -17.60
C ARG A 68 19.22 -16.06 -17.21
N MET A 69 20.41 -16.43 -16.75
CA MET A 69 21.44 -15.47 -16.40
C MET A 69 21.92 -14.67 -17.62
N TYR A 70 22.17 -15.34 -18.75
CA TYR A 70 22.59 -14.66 -20.00
C TYR A 70 21.50 -13.73 -20.55
N THR A 71 20.25 -14.17 -20.52
CA THR A 71 19.13 -13.34 -20.98
C THR A 71 18.87 -12.16 -20.04
N SER A 72 19.07 -12.32 -18.73
CA SER A 72 18.92 -11.22 -17.76
C SER A 72 19.98 -10.12 -17.96
N MET A 73 21.22 -10.49 -18.30
CA MET A 73 22.27 -9.55 -18.68
C MET A 73 21.94 -8.81 -19.99
N LEU A 74 21.41 -9.51 -20.99
CA LEU A 74 20.96 -8.91 -22.25
C LEU A 74 19.83 -7.91 -22.03
N ASP A 75 18.83 -8.27 -21.23
CA ASP A 75 17.71 -7.39 -20.88
C ASP A 75 18.19 -6.15 -20.12
N GLN A 76 19.17 -6.29 -19.23
CA GLN A 76 19.74 -5.16 -18.50
C GLN A 76 20.40 -4.16 -19.45
N GLN A 77 21.18 -4.63 -20.43
CA GLN A 77 21.80 -3.77 -21.43
C GLN A 77 20.78 -3.17 -22.41
N LEU A 78 19.76 -3.93 -22.81
CA LEU A 78 18.70 -3.45 -23.69
C LEU A 78 17.82 -2.40 -22.99
N SER A 79 17.48 -2.63 -21.72
CA SER A 79 16.73 -1.69 -20.88
C SER A 79 17.50 -0.39 -20.68
N GLN A 80 18.82 -0.45 -20.47
CA GLN A 80 19.65 0.75 -20.38
C GLN A 80 19.69 1.54 -21.71
N LYS A 81 19.77 0.85 -22.86
CA LYS A 81 19.74 1.48 -24.19
C LYS A 81 18.35 2.03 -24.56
N MET A 82 17.26 1.39 -24.12
CA MET A 82 15.89 1.85 -24.36
C MET A 82 15.53 3.03 -23.44
N ALA A 83 15.96 2.99 -22.18
CA ALA A 83 15.78 4.09 -21.23
C ALA A 83 16.57 5.36 -21.64
N SER A 84 17.77 5.19 -22.19
CA SER A 84 18.57 6.32 -22.71
C SER A 84 18.00 6.89 -24.03
N ARG A 85 17.21 6.12 -24.79
CA ARG A 85 16.51 6.61 -25.99
C ARG A 85 15.20 7.34 -25.65
N GLY A 86 14.61 7.07 -24.48
CA GLY A 86 13.41 7.71 -23.93
C GLY A 86 12.13 7.39 -24.71
N LEU A 87 11.10 6.81 -24.06
CA LEU A 87 9.81 6.53 -24.71
C LEU A 87 8.84 7.73 -24.64
N GLY A 88 9.27 8.83 -24.01
CA GLY A 88 8.53 10.09 -23.92
C GLY A 88 7.53 10.15 -22.75
N LEU A 89 7.47 9.13 -21.89
CA LEU A 89 6.60 9.12 -20.72
C LEU A 89 7.11 10.09 -19.65
N ALA A 90 8.43 10.20 -19.52
CA ALA A 90 9.05 11.17 -18.62
C ALA A 90 8.70 12.62 -19.02
N ASP A 91 8.75 12.94 -20.32
CA ASP A 91 8.40 14.28 -20.83
C ASP A 91 6.90 14.57 -20.67
N ALA A 92 6.02 13.57 -20.82
CA ALA A 92 4.59 13.72 -20.56
C ALA A 92 4.28 13.98 -19.08
N MET A 93 4.98 13.28 -18.18
CA MET A 93 4.85 13.47 -16.73
C MET A 93 5.35 14.86 -16.30
N VAL A 94 6.49 15.31 -16.84
CA VAL A 94 7.02 16.66 -16.59
C VAL A 94 6.05 17.73 -17.09
N ARG A 95 5.43 17.56 -18.26
CA ARG A 95 4.40 18.49 -18.77
C ARG A 95 3.17 18.54 -17.86
N GLN A 96 2.70 17.40 -17.37
CA GLN A 96 1.54 17.33 -16.48
C GLN A 96 1.83 17.96 -15.11
N MET A 97 3.02 17.71 -14.54
CA MET A 97 3.43 18.28 -13.25
C MET A 97 3.77 19.78 -13.35
N SER A 98 4.37 20.23 -14.45
CA SER A 98 4.60 21.64 -14.74
C SER A 98 3.29 22.42 -14.92
N ASN A 99 2.29 21.84 -15.58
CA ASN A 99 0.95 22.43 -15.68
C ASN A 99 0.22 22.49 -14.33
N ASN A 100 0.48 21.54 -13.43
CA ASN A 100 -0.06 21.55 -12.07
C ASN A 100 0.63 22.58 -11.16
N ALA A 101 1.94 22.83 -11.36
CA ALA A 101 2.65 23.91 -10.68
C ALA A 101 2.16 25.30 -11.14
N MET A 102 1.77 25.45 -12.41
CA MET A 102 1.13 26.68 -12.93
C MET A 102 -0.27 26.93 -12.32
N SER A 103 -0.93 25.87 -11.84
CA SER A 103 -2.24 25.97 -11.16
C SER A 103 -2.14 26.36 -9.68
N GLN A 104 -0.94 26.34 -9.09
CA GLN A 104 -0.69 26.78 -7.70
C GLN A 104 -0.26 28.25 -7.56
N VAL A 105 -0.10 29.00 -8.67
CA VAL A 105 0.26 30.45 -8.62
C VAL A 105 -0.98 31.36 -8.63
N VAL A 106 -2.20 30.83 -8.78
CA VAL A 106 -3.44 31.64 -8.90
C VAL A 106 -4.17 31.82 -7.56
N GLN A 107 -3.63 31.36 -6.44
CA GLN A 107 -4.20 31.60 -5.10
C GLN A 107 -3.32 32.54 -4.27
N SER A 108 -3.07 33.75 -4.75
CA SER A 108 -2.56 34.86 -3.95
C SER A 108 -2.83 36.19 -4.63
N GLU A 109 -4.11 36.55 -4.82
CA GLU A 109 -4.53 37.95 -4.99
C GLU A 109 -6.04 38.07 -4.78
N VAL A 110 -6.46 38.21 -3.52
CA VAL A 110 -7.75 38.82 -3.21
C VAL A 110 -7.47 40.32 -3.05
N GLN A 111 -7.44 41.05 -4.16
CA GLN A 111 -7.57 42.50 -4.16
C GLN A 111 -9.03 42.88 -4.35
N SER A 112 -9.48 43.83 -3.54
CA SER A 112 -10.82 44.42 -3.51
C SER A 112 -11.31 44.87 -4.89
N PRO A 113 -12.63 44.83 -5.15
CA PRO A 113 -13.18 45.12 -6.47
C PRO A 113 -13.00 46.60 -6.87
N PRO A 114 -12.58 46.89 -8.12
CA PRO A 114 -12.74 48.24 -8.67
C PRO A 114 -14.22 48.50 -8.96
N ALA A 115 -14.57 49.78 -8.80
CA ALA A 115 -15.93 50.30 -8.84
C ALA A 115 -16.68 50.02 -10.16
N LEU A 116 -18.00 49.93 -10.00
CA LEU A 116 -19.03 49.73 -11.02
C LEU A 116 -18.92 50.70 -12.20
N GLY A 117 -18.96 50.14 -13.42
CA GLY A 117 -19.23 50.86 -14.65
C GLY A 117 -19.85 49.95 -15.71
N GLY A 118 -21.17 50.04 -15.89
CA GLY A 118 -21.88 49.59 -17.10
C GLY A 118 -22.68 48.29 -17.00
N MET A 119 -23.99 48.40 -17.26
CA MET A 119 -25.01 47.35 -17.26
C MET A 119 -24.82 46.22 -18.30
N ALA A 120 -23.73 46.22 -19.07
CA ALA A 120 -23.45 45.21 -20.10
C ALA A 120 -22.54 44.05 -19.62
N GLY A 121 -21.83 44.21 -18.49
CA GLY A 121 -20.90 43.20 -17.99
C GLY A 121 -21.56 42.09 -17.16
N ILE A 122 -22.75 42.33 -16.62
CA ILE A 122 -23.45 41.39 -15.73
C ILE A 122 -23.99 40.19 -16.52
N ASP A 123 -24.54 40.41 -17.71
CA ASP A 123 -25.03 39.33 -18.56
C ASP A 123 -23.89 38.45 -19.09
N GLN A 124 -22.75 39.05 -19.39
CA GLN A 124 -21.57 38.31 -19.84
C GLN A 124 -20.96 37.47 -18.71
N TYR A 125 -20.94 37.98 -17.48
CA TYR A 125 -20.48 37.25 -16.29
C TYR A 125 -21.42 36.08 -15.93
N LEU A 126 -22.74 36.28 -16.01
CA LEU A 126 -23.73 35.24 -15.69
C LEU A 126 -23.78 34.13 -16.76
N GLN A 127 -23.53 34.45 -18.03
CA GLN A 127 -23.43 33.43 -19.09
C GLN A 127 -22.15 32.58 -18.96
N GLN A 128 -21.02 33.21 -18.60
CA GLN A 128 -19.75 32.50 -18.38
C GLN A 128 -19.82 31.55 -17.17
N GLN A 129 -20.53 31.92 -16.10
CA GLN A 129 -20.81 31.03 -14.97
C GLN A 129 -21.77 29.87 -15.31
N LYS A 130 -22.78 30.10 -16.17
CA LYS A 130 -23.70 29.02 -16.59
C LYS A 130 -23.01 27.97 -17.47
N GLN A 131 -22.01 28.35 -18.25
CA GLN A 131 -21.21 27.41 -19.06
C GLN A 131 -20.21 26.61 -18.21
N SER A 132 -19.59 27.22 -17.20
CA SER A 132 -18.68 26.52 -16.29
C SER A 132 -19.40 25.52 -15.38
N ILE A 133 -20.64 25.79 -14.96
CA ILE A 133 -21.47 24.83 -14.20
C ILE A 133 -21.92 23.65 -15.08
N ARG A 134 -22.25 23.88 -16.36
CA ARG A 134 -22.59 22.80 -17.30
C ARG A 134 -21.37 21.93 -17.66
N ALA A 135 -20.19 22.53 -17.79
CA ALA A 135 -18.94 21.81 -18.00
C ALA A 135 -18.53 21.02 -16.75
N ALA A 136 -18.68 21.58 -15.54
CA ALA A 136 -18.43 20.86 -14.29
C ALA A 136 -19.36 19.65 -14.09
N LYS A 137 -20.63 19.76 -14.49
CA LYS A 137 -21.61 18.66 -14.39
C LYS A 137 -21.38 17.52 -15.40
N LEU A 138 -20.57 17.75 -16.43
CA LEU A 138 -20.15 16.72 -17.40
C LEU A 138 -18.84 16.02 -16.98
N VAL A 139 -18.10 16.55 -16.00
CA VAL A 139 -16.83 16.00 -15.49
C VAL A 139 -17.02 15.18 -14.19
N GLU A 140 -18.20 15.26 -13.56
CA GLU A 140 -18.56 14.56 -12.32
C GLU A 140 -18.70 13.03 -12.46
N ASN A 141 -18.58 12.48 -13.66
CA ASN A 141 -18.62 11.02 -13.88
C ASN A 141 -17.24 10.35 -13.98
N THR A 142 -16.16 11.07 -13.66
CA THR A 142 -14.83 10.47 -13.55
C THR A 142 -14.58 10.16 -12.07
N GLN A 143 -15.11 9.01 -11.63
CA GLN A 143 -14.69 8.43 -10.36
C GLN A 143 -13.15 8.42 -10.30
N PRO A 144 -12.54 8.79 -9.16
CA PRO A 144 -11.10 8.71 -9.02
C PRO A 144 -10.68 7.26 -9.28
N ILE A 145 -9.69 7.07 -10.16
CA ILE A 145 -9.07 5.76 -10.40
C ILE A 145 -8.25 5.41 -9.16
N VAL A 146 -8.93 5.04 -8.08
CA VAL A 146 -8.38 4.15 -7.06
C VAL A 146 -8.24 2.81 -7.76
N SER A 147 -7.01 2.32 -7.89
CA SER A 147 -6.70 1.05 -8.55
C SER A 147 -7.70 -0.03 -8.14
N ASN A 148 -8.60 -0.43 -9.06
CA ASN A 148 -9.70 -1.36 -8.80
C ASN A 148 -9.25 -2.70 -8.15
N SER A 149 -8.00 -3.10 -8.38
CA SER A 149 -7.39 -4.28 -7.77
C SER A 149 -7.16 -4.15 -6.26
N GLY A 150 -6.94 -2.93 -5.77
CA GLY A 150 -6.79 -2.60 -4.35
C GLY A 150 -8.11 -2.76 -3.59
N LEU A 151 -9.23 -2.40 -4.21
CA LEU A 151 -10.55 -2.56 -3.60
C LEU A 151 -11.06 -4.00 -3.73
N LYS A 152 -10.74 -4.71 -4.82
CA LYS A 152 -11.24 -6.07 -5.05
C LYS A 152 -10.80 -7.06 -3.96
N HIS A 153 -9.52 -7.09 -3.62
CA HIS A 153 -9.04 -8.03 -2.59
C HIS A 153 -9.57 -7.68 -1.20
N VAL A 154 -9.79 -6.39 -0.90
CA VAL A 154 -10.44 -5.93 0.33
C VAL A 154 -11.90 -6.40 0.38
N GLN A 155 -12.63 -6.23 -0.73
CA GLN A 155 -14.02 -6.66 -0.86
C GLN A 155 -14.16 -8.18 -0.72
N GLU A 156 -13.35 -8.97 -1.42
CA GLU A 156 -13.34 -10.44 -1.32
C GLU A 156 -13.04 -10.91 0.11
N PHE A 157 -12.03 -10.30 0.75
CA PHE A 157 -11.68 -10.59 2.13
C PHE A 157 -12.82 -10.25 3.10
N THR A 158 -13.45 -9.08 2.91
CA THR A 158 -14.59 -8.62 3.71
C THR A 158 -15.81 -9.52 3.49
N GLN A 159 -16.08 -9.94 2.26
CA GLN A 159 -17.20 -10.84 1.96
C GLN A 159 -17.01 -12.20 2.63
N ARG A 160 -15.76 -12.69 2.68
CA ARG A 160 -15.44 -13.98 3.29
C ARG A 160 -15.49 -13.96 4.82
N LEU A 161 -15.02 -12.90 5.46
CA LEU A 161 -14.80 -12.87 6.92
C LEU A 161 -15.64 -11.84 7.67
N GLY A 162 -16.36 -10.97 6.97
CA GLY A 162 -17.08 -9.85 7.56
C GLY A 162 -18.19 -10.28 8.52
N ALA A 163 -18.94 -11.33 8.19
CA ALA A 163 -19.98 -11.87 9.06
C ALA A 163 -19.40 -12.41 10.39
N GLU A 164 -18.26 -13.10 10.32
CA GLU A 164 -17.58 -13.63 11.51
C GLU A 164 -17.01 -12.51 12.39
N ALA A 165 -16.44 -11.48 11.76
CA ALA A 165 -15.98 -10.30 12.44
C ALA A 165 -17.13 -9.54 13.13
N GLN A 166 -18.30 -9.44 12.48
CA GLN A 166 -19.49 -8.81 13.05
C GLN A 166 -20.03 -9.60 14.24
N ALA A 167 -20.10 -10.93 14.14
CA ALA A 167 -20.54 -11.78 15.23
C ALA A 167 -19.63 -11.66 16.47
N ALA A 168 -18.32 -11.72 16.28
CA ALA A 168 -17.35 -11.53 17.37
C ALA A 168 -17.35 -10.10 17.93
N SER A 169 -17.67 -9.11 17.08
CA SER A 169 -17.80 -7.71 17.49
C SER A 169 -18.99 -7.51 18.42
N ALA A 170 -20.12 -8.13 18.11
CA ALA A 170 -21.32 -8.10 18.94
C ALA A 170 -21.10 -8.76 20.33
N GLU A 171 -20.24 -9.79 20.42
CA GLU A 171 -19.95 -10.49 21.68
C GLU A 171 -19.01 -9.68 22.60
N THR A 172 -18.07 -8.91 22.04
CA THR A 172 -16.93 -8.36 22.82
C THR A 172 -16.81 -6.84 22.77
N GLY A 173 -17.50 -6.17 21.84
CA GLY A 173 -17.40 -4.73 21.63
C GLY A 173 -16.18 -4.29 20.81
N ILE A 174 -15.30 -5.20 20.40
CA ILE A 174 -14.18 -4.87 19.49
C ILE A 174 -14.78 -4.59 18.09
N PRO A 175 -14.51 -3.45 17.43
CA PRO A 175 -15.07 -3.19 16.11
C PRO A 175 -14.67 -4.24 15.07
N ALA A 176 -15.64 -4.73 14.30
CA ALA A 176 -15.41 -5.71 13.24
C ALA A 176 -14.29 -5.27 12.27
N LYS A 177 -14.25 -3.99 11.89
CA LYS A 177 -13.20 -3.42 11.03
C LYS A 177 -11.79 -3.52 11.61
N PHE A 178 -11.63 -3.50 12.94
CA PHE A 178 -10.32 -3.62 13.58
C PHE A 178 -9.85 -5.07 13.52
N MET A 179 -10.75 -6.02 13.78
CA MET A 179 -10.45 -7.45 13.64
C MET A 179 -10.14 -7.83 12.18
N LEU A 180 -10.91 -7.31 11.22
CA LEU A 180 -10.61 -7.50 9.79
C LEU A 180 -9.26 -6.89 9.40
N GLY A 181 -8.94 -5.70 9.92
CA GLY A 181 -7.64 -5.06 9.69
C GLY A 181 -6.47 -5.90 10.21
N GLN A 182 -6.60 -6.47 11.41
CA GLN A 182 -5.59 -7.38 11.94
C GLN A 182 -5.54 -8.68 11.14
N ALA A 183 -6.67 -9.34 10.90
CA ALA A 183 -6.69 -10.57 10.10
C ALA A 183 -6.04 -10.35 8.72
N ALA A 184 -6.31 -9.21 8.07
CA ALA A 184 -5.69 -8.84 6.79
C ALA A 184 -4.16 -8.65 6.91
N LEU A 185 -3.70 -7.98 7.97
CA LEU A 185 -2.27 -7.79 8.23
C LEU A 185 -1.55 -9.11 8.48
N GLU A 186 -2.08 -9.93 9.39
CA GLU A 186 -1.45 -11.17 9.85
C GLU A 186 -1.46 -12.25 8.75
N SER A 187 -2.56 -12.41 8.03
CA SER A 187 -2.69 -13.43 6.98
C SER A 187 -2.24 -12.94 5.59
N GLY A 188 -1.83 -11.67 5.46
CA GLY A 188 -1.57 -11.05 4.17
C GLY A 188 -2.78 -11.12 3.24
N TRP A 189 -3.94 -10.65 3.71
CA TRP A 189 -5.24 -10.72 3.02
C TRP A 189 -5.69 -12.16 2.71
N GLY A 190 -5.42 -13.10 3.62
CA GLY A 190 -5.77 -14.52 3.50
C GLY A 190 -4.84 -15.33 2.60
N LYS A 191 -3.80 -14.71 2.00
CA LYS A 191 -2.88 -15.39 1.07
C LYS A 191 -1.84 -16.25 1.77
N ARG A 192 -1.50 -15.92 3.02
CA ARG A 192 -0.46 -16.57 3.84
C ARG A 192 -1.05 -17.21 5.09
N GLU A 193 -2.26 -17.72 4.97
CA GLU A 193 -2.90 -18.45 6.05
C GLU A 193 -2.08 -19.70 6.42
N ILE A 194 -2.03 -20.00 7.72
CA ILE A 194 -1.31 -21.16 8.23
C ILE A 194 -2.07 -22.42 7.83
N LYS A 195 -1.38 -23.33 7.17
CA LYS A 195 -1.91 -24.63 6.71
C LYS A 195 -1.13 -25.76 7.35
N ALA A 196 -1.80 -26.88 7.56
CA ALA A 196 -1.15 -28.12 7.95
C ALA A 196 -0.35 -28.72 6.79
N LEU A 197 0.50 -29.70 7.10
CA LEU A 197 1.37 -30.38 6.13
C LEU A 197 0.58 -31.08 5.02
N ASP A 198 -0.66 -31.49 5.31
CA ASP A 198 -1.62 -32.07 4.37
C ASP A 198 -2.34 -31.01 3.51
N GLY A 199 -2.04 -29.72 3.70
CA GLY A 199 -2.66 -28.58 3.02
C GLY A 199 -3.97 -28.10 3.64
N THR A 200 -4.47 -28.76 4.69
CA THR A 200 -5.71 -28.37 5.38
C THR A 200 -5.54 -27.01 6.05
N SER A 201 -6.53 -26.13 5.89
CA SER A 201 -6.49 -24.80 6.53
C SER A 201 -6.62 -24.92 8.05
N SER A 202 -5.84 -24.12 8.77
CA SER A 202 -6.01 -23.95 10.22
C SER A 202 -7.13 -22.97 10.60
N HIS A 203 -7.66 -22.21 9.63
CA HIS A 203 -8.55 -21.06 9.85
C HIS A 203 -7.93 -19.95 10.74
N ASN A 204 -6.63 -20.03 11.06
CA ASN A 204 -5.96 -19.10 11.96
C ASN A 204 -5.45 -17.87 11.20
N VAL A 205 -6.37 -16.95 10.90
CA VAL A 205 -6.08 -15.69 10.21
C VAL A 205 -5.39 -14.64 11.07
N PHE A 206 -5.25 -14.89 12.38
CA PHE A 206 -4.63 -13.97 13.35
C PHE A 206 -3.21 -14.38 13.77
N GLY A 207 -2.73 -15.54 13.32
CA GLY A 207 -1.40 -16.05 13.68
C GLY A 207 -1.26 -16.37 15.17
N ILE A 208 -2.34 -16.73 15.87
CA ILE A 208 -2.29 -16.98 17.32
C ILE A 208 -1.53 -18.29 17.59
N LYS A 209 -0.42 -18.18 18.34
CA LYS A 209 0.36 -19.33 18.80
C LYS A 209 -0.42 -20.15 19.84
N ALA A 210 -0.23 -21.46 19.81
CA ALA A 210 -0.79 -22.37 20.80
C ALA A 210 0.08 -22.34 22.07
N THR A 211 -0.49 -21.86 23.18
CA THR A 211 0.16 -21.87 24.49
C THR A 211 -0.19 -23.14 25.27
N ALA A 212 0.45 -23.37 26.42
CA ALA A 212 0.16 -24.55 27.26
C ALA A 212 -1.31 -24.64 27.73
N SER A 213 -2.01 -23.51 27.79
CA SER A 213 -3.43 -23.44 28.15
C SER A 213 -4.36 -23.79 26.98
N TRP A 214 -3.87 -23.79 25.73
CA TRP A 214 -4.66 -24.16 24.57
C TRP A 214 -4.94 -25.67 24.56
N LYS A 215 -6.22 -26.05 24.48
CA LYS A 215 -6.68 -27.45 24.44
C LYS A 215 -7.29 -27.87 23.10
N GLY A 216 -7.42 -26.93 22.16
CA GLY A 216 -7.97 -27.20 20.83
C GLY A 216 -6.94 -27.78 19.87
N ARG A 217 -7.35 -27.91 18.60
CA ARG A 217 -6.47 -28.38 17.52
C ARG A 217 -5.29 -27.43 17.32
N THR A 218 -4.20 -27.97 16.81
CA THR A 218 -2.99 -27.21 16.54
C THR A 218 -2.37 -27.63 15.23
N VAL A 219 -1.61 -26.71 14.64
CA VAL A 219 -0.79 -26.97 13.47
C VAL A 219 0.63 -26.48 13.74
N GLU A 220 1.62 -27.20 13.23
CA GLU A 220 3.01 -26.77 13.27
C GLU A 220 3.37 -26.10 11.94
N ALA A 221 4.03 -24.94 12.02
CA ALA A 221 4.48 -24.21 10.86
C ALA A 221 5.87 -23.62 11.10
N ILE A 222 6.68 -23.57 10.04
CA ILE A 222 7.98 -22.92 10.09
C ILE A 222 7.78 -21.41 10.04
N THR A 223 8.32 -20.70 11.03
CA THR A 223 8.33 -19.24 11.11
C THR A 223 9.76 -18.73 11.10
N THR A 224 9.93 -17.48 10.69
CA THR A 224 11.21 -16.76 10.83
C THR A 224 11.08 -15.81 12.01
N GLU A 225 11.74 -16.14 13.11
CA GLU A 225 11.81 -15.31 14.32
C GLU A 225 13.11 -14.49 14.31
N TYR A 226 13.04 -13.24 14.75
CA TYR A 226 14.24 -12.41 14.91
C TYR A 226 14.70 -12.46 16.37
N ILE A 227 15.78 -13.20 16.64
CA ILE A 227 16.38 -13.29 17.97
C ILE A 227 17.68 -12.48 17.93
N ASN A 228 17.74 -11.41 18.74
CA ASN A 228 18.85 -10.46 18.74
C ASN A 228 19.15 -9.86 17.35
N GLY A 229 18.10 -9.63 16.54
CA GLY A 229 18.23 -9.08 15.18
C GLY A 229 18.65 -10.09 14.10
N VAL A 230 18.91 -11.36 14.46
CA VAL A 230 19.26 -12.42 13.52
C VAL A 230 18.01 -13.24 13.18
N PRO A 231 17.65 -13.40 11.89
CA PRO A 231 16.54 -14.26 11.49
C PRO A 231 16.90 -15.73 11.75
N GLN A 232 16.04 -16.43 12.49
CA GLN A 232 16.16 -17.85 12.80
C GLN A 232 14.86 -18.55 12.45
N GLN A 233 14.95 -19.65 11.69
CA GLN A 233 13.79 -20.49 11.44
C GLN A 233 13.47 -21.35 12.66
N ARG A 234 12.21 -21.40 13.04
CA ARG A 234 11.69 -22.20 14.15
C ARG A 234 10.41 -22.88 13.72
N VAL A 235 10.20 -24.10 14.20
CA VAL A 235 8.90 -24.74 14.12
C VAL A 235 8.08 -24.23 15.29
N GLU A 236 7.02 -23.48 14.99
CA GLU A 236 6.13 -22.93 15.99
C GLU A 236 4.78 -23.64 15.91
N LYS A 237 4.11 -23.77 17.06
CA LYS A 237 2.80 -24.38 17.17
C LYS A 237 1.74 -23.30 17.19
N PHE A 238 0.80 -23.36 16.25
CA PHE A 238 -0.30 -22.43 16.13
C PHE A 238 -1.62 -23.09 16.50
N ARG A 239 -2.57 -22.27 16.98
CA ARG A 239 -3.96 -22.72 17.15
C ARG A 239 -4.54 -23.06 15.77
N ALA A 240 -5.38 -24.08 15.72
CA ALA A 240 -6.17 -24.41 14.54
C ALA A 240 -7.65 -24.52 14.96
N TYR A 241 -8.52 -24.11 14.05
CA TYR A 241 -9.95 -23.97 14.31
C TYR A 241 -10.77 -24.68 13.25
N ASP A 242 -11.98 -25.08 13.62
CA ASP A 242 -12.91 -25.77 12.71
C ASP A 242 -13.50 -24.81 11.68
N SER A 243 -13.60 -23.52 12.03
CA SER A 243 -14.09 -22.47 11.15
C SER A 243 -13.42 -21.11 11.40
N TYR A 244 -13.61 -20.16 10.48
CA TYR A 244 -13.26 -18.76 10.73
C TYR A 244 -14.06 -18.15 11.88
N SER A 245 -15.32 -18.56 12.07
CA SER A 245 -16.14 -18.12 13.21
C SER A 245 -15.44 -18.39 14.54
N ASP A 246 -14.90 -19.59 14.70
CA ASP A 246 -14.19 -20.01 15.92
C ASP A 246 -12.89 -19.23 16.10
N ALA A 247 -12.16 -18.96 15.01
CA ALA A 247 -10.95 -18.13 15.04
C ALA A 247 -11.23 -16.70 15.51
N PHE A 248 -12.29 -16.08 14.98
CA PHE A 248 -12.70 -14.72 15.37
C PHE A 248 -13.21 -14.66 16.82
N LYS A 249 -13.98 -15.66 17.27
CA LYS A 249 -14.43 -15.75 18.67
C LYS A 249 -13.27 -15.94 19.64
N ASP A 250 -12.34 -16.83 19.33
CA ASP A 250 -11.15 -17.06 20.17
C ASP A 250 -10.26 -15.82 20.23
N TYR A 251 -10.04 -15.15 19.08
CA TYR A 251 -9.34 -13.87 19.03
C TYR A 251 -10.03 -12.81 19.88
N ALA A 252 -11.34 -12.61 19.71
CA ALA A 252 -12.07 -11.58 20.43
C ALA A 252 -12.06 -11.83 21.94
N ARG A 253 -12.18 -13.09 22.38
CA ARG A 253 -12.04 -13.49 23.79
C ARG A 253 -10.63 -13.29 24.32
N LEU A 254 -9.60 -13.57 23.52
CA LEU A 254 -8.21 -13.34 23.89
C LEU A 254 -7.97 -11.86 24.21
N ILE A 255 -8.46 -10.96 23.35
CA ILE A 255 -8.29 -9.51 23.54
C ILE A 255 -9.17 -8.97 24.68
N SER A 256 -10.41 -9.44 24.81
CA SER A 256 -11.34 -8.93 25.83
C SER A 256 -11.06 -9.46 27.25
N ASN A 257 -10.62 -10.72 27.40
CA ASN A 257 -10.50 -11.36 28.71
C ASN A 257 -9.09 -11.33 29.31
N ASN A 258 -8.06 -11.04 28.52
CA ASN A 258 -6.69 -11.04 29.01
C ASN A 258 -6.34 -9.65 29.58
N PRO A 259 -5.95 -9.55 30.87
CA PRO A 259 -5.57 -8.27 31.49
C PRO A 259 -4.50 -7.49 30.71
N ARG A 260 -3.62 -8.20 30.00
CA ARG A 260 -2.60 -7.64 29.10
C ARG A 260 -3.17 -6.68 28.06
N TYR A 261 -4.42 -6.88 27.63
CA TYR A 261 -5.08 -6.13 26.56
C TYR A 261 -6.17 -5.19 27.07
N GLN A 262 -6.27 -4.91 28.38
CA GLN A 262 -7.26 -3.97 28.92
C GLN A 262 -7.20 -2.58 28.25
N ASN A 263 -5.99 -2.02 28.12
CA ASN A 263 -5.79 -0.74 27.43
C ASN A 263 -6.17 -0.78 25.94
N VAL A 264 -6.15 -1.96 25.32
CA VAL A 264 -6.60 -2.17 23.93
C VAL A 264 -8.11 -2.02 23.86
N MET A 265 -8.83 -2.64 24.79
CA MET A 265 -10.29 -2.55 24.89
C MET A 265 -10.77 -1.12 25.16
N GLU A 266 -10.09 -0.40 26.04
CA GLU A 266 -10.37 1.02 26.30
C GLU A 266 -10.15 1.90 25.05
N SER A 267 -9.28 1.46 24.15
CA SER A 267 -8.94 2.15 22.91
C SER A 267 -9.76 1.71 21.70
N ALA A 268 -10.73 0.81 21.87
CA ALA A 268 -11.49 0.20 20.78
C ALA A 268 -12.34 1.19 19.95
N GLY A 269 -12.48 2.45 20.39
CA GLY A 269 -13.13 3.51 19.61
C GLY A 269 -12.24 4.22 18.57
N ASP A 270 -10.91 4.07 18.65
CA ASP A 270 -9.97 4.78 17.77
C ASP A 270 -8.90 3.83 17.20
N PRO A 271 -8.77 3.73 15.86
CA PRO A 271 -7.87 2.75 15.25
C PRO A 271 -6.39 3.02 15.55
N THR A 272 -6.01 4.28 15.76
CA THR A 272 -4.63 4.65 16.08
C THR A 272 -4.29 4.22 17.50
N ARG A 273 -5.15 4.56 18.48
CA ARG A 273 -4.97 4.18 19.88
C ARG A 273 -5.04 2.68 20.06
N PHE A 274 -5.99 2.00 19.40
CA PHE A 274 -6.12 0.55 19.42
C PHE A 274 -4.83 -0.15 18.94
N ALA A 275 -4.30 0.26 17.79
CA ALA A 275 -3.09 -0.31 17.23
C ALA A 275 -1.85 -0.04 18.10
N GLN A 276 -1.74 1.17 18.67
CA GLN A 276 -0.68 1.52 19.60
C GLN A 276 -0.75 0.71 20.90
N ALA A 277 -1.96 0.50 21.44
CA ALA A 277 -2.17 -0.28 22.64
C ALA A 277 -1.79 -1.77 22.41
N LEU A 278 -2.13 -2.34 21.25
CA LEU A 278 -1.72 -3.70 20.88
C LEU A 278 -0.20 -3.84 20.81
N GLN A 279 0.49 -2.88 20.19
CA GLN A 279 1.95 -2.89 20.10
C GLN A 279 2.60 -2.75 21.48
N LYS A 280 2.10 -1.83 22.33
CA LYS A 280 2.57 -1.67 23.71
C LYS A 280 2.32 -2.91 24.56
N ALA A 281 1.19 -3.57 24.35
CA ALA A 281 0.88 -4.84 24.98
C ALA A 281 1.83 -5.95 24.50
N GLY A 282 2.59 -5.77 23.42
CA GLY A 282 3.51 -6.77 22.88
C GLY A 282 2.80 -7.86 22.08
N TYR A 283 1.74 -7.51 21.36
CA TYR A 283 1.07 -8.42 20.43
C TYR A 283 2.02 -8.86 19.29
N ALA A 284 2.84 -7.92 18.78
CA ALA A 284 3.83 -8.17 17.75
C ALA A 284 5.20 -7.56 18.13
N THR A 285 6.28 -8.15 17.63
CA THR A 285 7.66 -7.66 17.82
C THR A 285 8.07 -6.61 16.78
N ASP A 286 7.28 -6.42 15.71
CA ASP A 286 7.55 -5.42 14.68
C ASP A 286 7.41 -3.98 15.23
N PRO A 287 8.47 -3.15 15.18
CA PRO A 287 8.41 -1.78 15.67
C PRO A 287 7.43 -0.88 14.89
N HIS A 288 7.02 -1.27 13.69
CA HIS A 288 6.06 -0.52 12.86
C HIS A 288 4.65 -1.13 12.87
N TYR A 289 4.38 -2.10 13.76
CA TYR A 289 3.11 -2.82 13.81
C TYR A 289 1.90 -1.88 13.88
N ALA A 290 1.90 -0.94 14.83
CA ALA A 290 0.76 -0.05 15.03
C ALA A 290 0.49 0.83 13.80
N GLN A 291 1.54 1.31 13.14
CA GLN A 291 1.43 2.14 11.95
C GLN A 291 0.83 1.36 10.78
N LYS A 292 1.31 0.13 10.54
CA LYS A 292 0.79 -0.76 9.50
C LYS A 292 -0.68 -1.08 9.73
N LEU A 293 -1.03 -1.48 10.95
CA LEU A 293 -2.40 -1.83 11.30
C LEU A 293 -3.34 -0.64 11.17
N ASN A 294 -2.96 0.53 11.71
CA ASN A 294 -3.77 1.75 11.58
C ASN A 294 -3.98 2.13 10.11
N SER A 295 -2.93 2.02 9.29
CA SER A 295 -3.03 2.28 7.85
C SER A 295 -4.05 1.34 7.18
N ILE A 296 -3.99 0.04 7.46
CA ILE A 296 -4.95 -0.93 6.89
C ILE A 296 -6.37 -0.59 7.32
N ILE A 297 -6.60 -0.35 8.62
CA ILE A 297 -7.94 -0.05 9.14
C ILE A 297 -8.50 1.21 8.48
N ARG A 298 -7.73 2.31 8.42
CA ARG A 298 -8.23 3.59 7.90
C ARG A 298 -8.44 3.57 6.39
N HIS A 299 -7.51 3.00 5.62
CA HIS A 299 -7.58 3.06 4.16
C HIS A 299 -8.42 1.94 3.53
N SER A 300 -8.57 0.80 4.21
CA SER A 300 -9.29 -0.36 3.67
C SER A 300 -10.68 -0.53 4.30
N PHE A 301 -10.86 -0.08 5.54
CA PHE A 301 -12.10 -0.27 6.31
C PHE A 301 -12.62 1.04 6.96
N GLY A 302 -12.06 2.20 6.58
CA GLY A 302 -12.40 3.51 7.15
C GLY A 302 -13.44 4.31 6.38
N ALA A 303 -13.93 3.81 5.24
CA ALA A 303 -15.05 4.39 4.52
C ALA A 303 -16.37 3.83 5.09
N SER A 304 -16.96 4.53 6.05
CA SER A 304 -18.37 4.41 6.43
C SER A 304 -18.84 5.75 6.97
#